data_AF-A0A2V9XFW4-F1
#
_entry.id   AF-A0A2V9XFW4-F1
#
_cell.length_a   1.000
_cell.length_b   1.000
_cell.length_c   1.000
_cell.angle_alpha   90.00
_cell.angle_beta   90.00
_cell.angle_gamma   90.00
#
_symmetry.space_group_name_H-M   'P 1'
#
loop_
_entity.id
_entity.type
_entity.pdbx_description
1 polymer ?
#
loop_
_entity_poly.entity_id
_entity_poly.type
_entity_poly.pdbx_seq_one_letter_code
_entity_poly.pdbx_strand_id
1 'polypeptide(L)'
;MAIGDTVLKQSFPDNGSVGAVVEQIRQELNALLRQREETVRKIGTVKKTVLGLVSLFGDDVLDGELLRLLGYKDSGRRPGLTKECRFVLMSSERPLAVREICEQVQRRLPSVGNHKDPLASVTTILNRLVGYGEAYTVEEGGRHKWAWVTDVNRNSGEGAD
;
A
#
# COMPACT_ATOMS: atom_id res chain seq x y z
N MET A 1 -24.78 68.78 6.58
CA MET A 1 -25.22 67.95 7.73
C MET A 1 -26.26 66.97 7.19
N ALA A 2 -26.14 65.65 7.26
CA ALA A 2 -25.11 64.77 7.76
C ALA A 2 -25.39 63.38 7.14
N ILE A 3 -24.32 62.71 6.67
CA ILE A 3 -24.08 61.26 6.71
C ILE A 3 -25.16 60.40 5.99
N GLY A 4 -24.98 59.94 4.75
CA GLY A 4 -23.81 59.21 4.27
C GLY A 4 -23.94 57.71 4.61
N ASP A 5 -25.01 57.06 4.12
CA ASP A 5 -25.21 55.61 4.20
C ASP A 5 -24.13 54.90 3.36
N THR A 6 -22.96 54.77 3.97
CA THR A 6 -21.84 53.98 3.46
C THR A 6 -22.16 52.53 3.80
N VAL A 7 -22.92 51.89 2.91
CA VAL A 7 -23.08 50.44 2.85
C VAL A 7 -21.68 49.84 2.74
N LEU A 8 -21.16 49.33 3.85
CA LEU A 8 -20.04 48.39 3.87
C LEU A 8 -20.54 47.09 3.24
N LYS A 9 -20.54 47.08 1.91
CA LYS A 9 -20.58 45.86 1.11
C LYS A 9 -19.20 45.22 1.30
N GLN A 10 -19.01 44.54 2.42
CA GLN A 10 -17.94 43.55 2.54
C GLN A 10 -18.23 42.48 1.49
N SER A 11 -17.57 42.60 0.35
CA SER A 11 -17.54 41.57 -0.67
C SER A 11 -16.86 40.37 -0.05
N PHE A 12 -17.64 39.38 0.36
CA PHE A 12 -17.12 38.04 0.59
C PHE A 12 -16.39 37.62 -0.69
N PRO A 13 -15.19 37.01 -0.59
CA PRO A 13 -14.50 36.53 -1.76
C PRO A 13 -15.43 35.55 -2.49
N ASP A 14 -15.54 35.77 -3.80
CA ASP A 14 -16.39 35.01 -4.71
C ASP A 14 -16.26 33.50 -4.44
N ASN A 15 -17.39 32.87 -4.06
CA ASN A 15 -17.45 31.41 -3.83
C ASN A 15 -17.02 30.62 -5.08
N GLY A 16 -17.05 31.24 -6.27
CA GLY A 16 -16.46 30.68 -7.49
C GLY A 16 -14.93 30.49 -7.42
N SER A 17 -14.21 31.41 -6.76
CA SER A 17 -12.76 31.31 -6.58
C SER A 17 -12.36 30.21 -5.60
N VAL A 18 -13.12 30.01 -4.52
CA VAL A 18 -12.84 28.93 -3.55
C VAL A 18 -13.16 27.57 -4.16
N GLY A 19 -14.25 27.45 -4.91
CA GLY A 19 -14.61 26.23 -5.63
C GLY A 19 -13.53 25.80 -6.64
N ALA A 20 -12.99 26.74 -7.40
CA ALA A 20 -11.90 26.47 -8.34
C ALA A 20 -10.62 25.96 -7.65
N VAL A 21 -10.26 26.53 -6.49
CA VAL A 21 -9.08 26.10 -5.70
C VAL A 21 -9.29 24.70 -5.13
N VAL A 22 -10.46 24.41 -4.57
CA VAL A 22 -10.78 23.07 -4.03
C VAL A 22 -10.72 22.01 -5.13
N GLU A 23 -11.24 22.33 -6.32
CA GLU A 23 -11.20 21.44 -7.47
C GLU A 23 -9.77 21.20 -7.96
N GLN A 24 -8.93 22.24 -8.01
CA GLN A 24 -7.51 22.10 -8.33
C GLN A 24 -6.78 21.20 -7.34
N ILE A 25 -6.99 21.40 -6.02
CA ILE A 25 -6.38 20.57 -4.97
C ILE A 25 -6.84 19.11 -5.11
N ARG A 26 -8.13 18.89 -5.40
CA ARG A 26 -8.68 17.55 -5.63
C ARG A 26 -8.01 16.87 -6.82
N GLN A 27 -7.81 17.59 -7.92
CA GLN A 27 -7.13 17.07 -9.11
C GLN A 27 -5.67 16.73 -8.82
N GLU A 28 -4.95 17.61 -8.12
CA GLU A 28 -3.56 17.40 -7.73
C GLU A 28 -3.41 16.19 -6.79
N LEU A 29 -4.27 16.08 -5.76
CA LEU A 29 -4.28 14.94 -4.86
C LEU A 29 -4.51 13.62 -5.62
N ASN A 30 -5.46 13.60 -6.55
CA ASN A 30 -5.72 12.42 -7.38
C ASN A 30 -4.52 12.07 -8.29
N ALA A 31 -3.82 13.07 -8.83
CA ALA A 31 -2.62 12.85 -9.61
C ALA A 31 -1.49 12.23 -8.76
N LEU A 32 -1.28 12.75 -7.54
CA LEU A 32 -0.29 12.23 -6.60
C LEU A 32 -0.63 10.81 -6.14
N LEU A 33 -1.91 10.50 -5.90
CA LEU A 33 -2.35 9.14 -5.55
C LEU A 33 -2.05 8.15 -6.69
N ARG A 34 -2.35 8.51 -7.94
CA ARG A 34 -2.00 7.69 -9.13
C ARG A 34 -0.49 7.49 -9.27
N GLN A 35 0.30 8.56 -9.10
CA GLN A 35 1.76 8.47 -9.17
C GLN A 35 2.31 7.58 -8.04
N ARG A 36 1.73 7.65 -6.84
CA ARG A 36 2.09 6.79 -5.71
C ARG A 36 1.83 5.33 -6.04
N GLU A 37 0.66 5.00 -6.59
CA GLU A 37 0.33 3.62 -7.02
C GLU A 37 1.31 3.10 -8.07
N GLU A 38 1.64 3.91 -9.08
CA GLU A 38 2.60 3.54 -10.12
C GLU A 38 4.00 3.29 -9.52
N THR A 39 4.45 4.16 -8.61
CA THR A 39 5.75 4.03 -7.96
C THR A 39 5.80 2.78 -7.08
N VAL A 40 4.75 2.54 -6.29
CA VAL A 40 4.62 1.35 -5.45
C VAL A 40 4.67 0.07 -6.29
N ARG A 41 4.00 0.06 -7.44
CA ARG A 41 4.01 -1.08 -8.38
C ARG A 41 5.41 -1.37 -8.90
N LYS A 42 6.13 -0.36 -9.38
CA LYS A 42 7.52 -0.48 -9.87
C LYS A 42 8.45 -0.99 -8.77
N ILE A 43 8.32 -0.47 -7.55
CA ILE A 43 9.08 -0.96 -6.38
C ILE A 43 8.77 -2.44 -6.13
N GLY A 44 7.48 -2.83 -6.18
CA GLY A 44 7.05 -4.21 -6.03
C GLY A 44 7.69 -5.14 -7.05
N THR A 45 7.66 -4.77 -8.33
CA THR A 45 8.30 -5.51 -9.42
C THR A 45 9.79 -5.71 -9.16
N VAL A 46 10.53 -4.64 -8.87
CA VAL A 46 11.99 -4.70 -8.63
C VAL A 46 12.30 -5.61 -7.44
N LYS A 47 11.60 -5.46 -6.31
CA LYS A 47 11.83 -6.31 -5.15
C LYS A 47 11.55 -7.78 -5.46
N LYS A 48 10.48 -8.09 -6.20
CA LYS A 48 10.16 -9.47 -6.59
C LYS A 48 11.21 -10.07 -7.52
N THR A 49 11.75 -9.30 -8.46
CA THR A 49 12.89 -9.74 -9.29
C THR A 49 14.10 -10.08 -8.43
N VAL A 50 14.44 -9.22 -7.46
CA VAL A 50 15.56 -9.47 -6.56
C VAL A 50 15.31 -10.70 -5.67
N LEU A 51 14.09 -10.91 -5.16
CA LEU A 51 13.72 -12.14 -4.45
C LEU A 51 13.92 -13.39 -5.32
N GLY A 52 13.57 -13.31 -6.60
CA GLY A 52 13.85 -14.37 -7.57
C GLY A 52 15.35 -14.67 -7.69
N LEU A 53 16.18 -13.63 -7.74
CA LEU A 53 17.64 -13.82 -7.77
C LEU A 53 18.16 -14.51 -6.50
N VAL A 54 17.67 -14.12 -5.32
CA VAL A 54 18.04 -14.80 -4.05
C VAL A 54 17.64 -16.27 -4.07
N SER A 55 16.44 -16.57 -4.56
CA SER A 55 15.96 -17.95 -4.63
C SER A 55 16.77 -18.83 -5.59
N LEU A 56 17.39 -18.23 -6.62
CA LEU A 56 18.14 -18.96 -7.64
C LEU A 56 19.65 -19.06 -7.33
N PHE A 57 20.21 -18.02 -6.73
CA PHE A 57 21.66 -17.87 -6.57
C PHE A 57 22.13 -17.83 -5.11
N GLY A 58 21.23 -17.77 -4.13
CA GLY A 58 21.58 -17.54 -2.72
C GLY A 58 21.52 -16.05 -2.34
N ASP A 59 21.56 -15.77 -1.04
CA ASP A 59 21.51 -14.40 -0.51
C ASP A 59 22.88 -13.71 -0.43
N ASP A 60 23.98 -14.46 -0.62
CA ASP A 60 25.37 -14.00 -0.64
C ASP A 60 25.69 -13.08 -1.82
N VAL A 61 24.90 -13.16 -2.90
CA VAL A 61 24.98 -12.26 -4.06
C VAL A 61 24.50 -10.84 -3.70
N LEU A 62 23.72 -10.68 -2.63
CA LEU A 62 23.18 -9.39 -2.23
C LEU A 62 23.95 -8.77 -1.06
N ASP A 63 24.20 -7.47 -1.14
CA ASP A 63 24.72 -6.75 0.02
C ASP A 63 23.67 -6.61 1.14
N GLY A 64 24.16 -6.24 2.33
CA GLY A 64 23.30 -6.08 3.50
C GLY A 64 22.27 -4.94 3.38
N GLU A 65 22.49 -3.95 2.51
CA GLU A 65 21.55 -2.86 2.30
C GLU A 65 20.36 -3.32 1.47
N LEU A 66 20.62 -4.06 0.39
CA LEU A 66 19.60 -4.62 -0.46
C LEU A 66 18.74 -5.65 0.30
N LEU A 67 19.36 -6.51 1.13
CA LEU A 67 18.63 -7.42 2.03
C LEU A 67 17.72 -6.68 3.03
N ARG A 68 18.15 -5.50 3.52
CA ARG A 68 17.32 -4.64 4.39
C ARG A 68 16.11 -4.06 3.65
N LEU A 69 16.32 -3.58 2.42
CA LEU A 69 15.24 -3.04 1.58
C LEU A 69 14.18 -4.09 1.23
N LEU A 70 14.59 -5.35 1.07
CA LEU A 70 13.69 -6.48 0.88
C LEU A 70 12.95 -6.87 2.16
N GLY A 71 13.50 -6.59 3.34
CA GLY A 71 12.93 -6.95 4.63
C GLY A 71 13.43 -8.28 5.21
N TYR A 72 14.59 -8.79 4.74
CA TYR A 72 15.20 -10.01 5.28
C TYR A 72 15.95 -9.81 6.60
N LYS A 73 16.58 -8.64 6.80
CA LYS A 73 17.55 -8.45 7.89
C LYS A 73 17.37 -7.10 8.56
N ASP A 74 16.37 -6.95 9.44
CA ASP A 74 16.37 -5.81 10.35
C ASP A 74 17.41 -6.07 11.46
N SER A 75 18.54 -5.36 11.37
CA SER A 75 19.56 -5.36 12.40
C SER A 75 19.03 -4.68 13.68
N GLY A 76 18.48 -5.48 14.59
CA GLY A 76 18.29 -5.13 16.01
C GLY A 76 16.90 -4.64 16.43
N ARG A 77 16.01 -4.27 15.51
CA ARG A 77 14.64 -3.83 15.83
C ARG A 77 13.63 -4.86 15.31
N ARG A 78 12.78 -5.42 16.19
CA ARG A 78 11.76 -6.40 15.77
C ARG A 78 10.86 -5.76 14.71
N PRO A 79 10.74 -6.37 13.51
CA PRO A 79 9.88 -5.83 12.47
C PRO A 79 8.43 -5.82 12.96
N GLY A 80 7.72 -4.72 12.71
CA GLY A 80 6.31 -4.60 13.10
C GLY A 80 5.41 -5.43 12.19
N LEU A 81 4.21 -5.77 12.67
CA LEU A 81 3.22 -6.58 11.96
C LEU A 81 2.99 -6.12 10.51
N THR A 82 2.90 -4.81 10.27
CA THR A 82 2.71 -4.26 8.91
C THR A 82 3.87 -4.61 7.97
N LYS A 83 5.12 -4.58 8.46
CA LYS A 83 6.30 -4.90 7.64
C LYS A 83 6.28 -6.36 7.23
N GLU A 84 5.88 -7.26 8.13
CA GLU A 84 5.76 -8.69 7.84
C GLU A 84 4.60 -9.00 6.89
N CYS A 85 3.45 -8.33 7.03
CA CYS A 85 2.35 -8.47 6.06
C CYS A 85 2.80 -8.05 4.65
N ARG A 86 3.54 -6.94 4.51
CA ARG A 86 4.11 -6.53 3.22
C ARG A 86 5.07 -7.57 2.66
N PHE A 87 5.98 -8.07 3.49
CA PHE A 87 6.95 -9.07 3.07
C PHE A 87 6.27 -10.35 2.57
N VAL A 88 5.31 -10.87 3.33
CA VAL A 88 4.55 -12.09 2.98
C VAL A 88 3.80 -11.93 1.67
N LEU A 89 3.07 -10.82 1.48
CA LEU A 89 2.36 -10.59 0.23
C LEU A 89 3.31 -10.42 -0.96
N MET A 90 4.36 -9.61 -0.81
CA MET A 90 5.34 -9.32 -1.86
C MET A 90 6.09 -10.58 -2.30
N SER A 91 6.41 -11.46 -1.36
CA SER A 91 7.14 -12.71 -1.60
C SER A 91 6.24 -13.84 -2.13
N SER A 92 4.92 -13.63 -2.16
CA SER A 92 4.01 -14.66 -2.64
C SER A 92 3.87 -14.63 -4.16
N GLU A 93 3.82 -15.82 -4.76
CA GLU A 93 3.56 -16.00 -6.18
C GLU A 93 2.07 -15.97 -6.52
N ARG A 94 1.21 -16.20 -5.53
CA ARG A 94 -0.25 -16.31 -5.70
C ARG A 94 -1.01 -15.46 -4.68
N PRO A 95 -2.28 -15.13 -4.94
CA PRO A 95 -3.16 -14.59 -3.91
C PRO A 95 -3.25 -15.52 -2.69
N LEU A 96 -3.22 -14.93 -1.49
CA LEU A 96 -3.26 -15.63 -0.21
C LEU A 96 -4.52 -15.28 0.57
N ALA A 97 -5.16 -16.27 1.17
CA ALA A 97 -6.21 -16.03 2.15
C ALA A 97 -5.60 -15.47 3.45
N VAL A 98 -6.40 -14.72 4.22
CA VAL A 98 -5.97 -14.12 5.49
C VAL A 98 -5.33 -15.13 6.45
N ARG A 99 -5.83 -16.36 6.51
CA ARG A 99 -5.28 -17.42 7.38
C ARG A 99 -3.87 -17.81 6.97
N GLU A 100 -3.62 -17.98 5.67
CA GLU A 100 -2.29 -18.29 5.13
C GLU A 100 -1.30 -17.16 5.42
N ILE A 101 -1.77 -15.90 5.32
CA ILE A 101 -0.95 -14.72 5.64
C ILE A 101 -0.63 -14.70 7.14
N CYS A 102 -1.61 -14.91 8.01
CA CYS A 102 -1.40 -14.99 9.46
C CYS A 102 -0.38 -16.06 9.83
N GLU A 103 -0.48 -17.26 9.25
CA GLU A 103 0.47 -18.35 9.49
C GLU A 103 1.89 -17.98 9.08
N GLN A 104 2.07 -17.40 7.88
CA GLN A 104 3.39 -16.99 7.39
C GLN A 104 3.98 -15.84 8.21
N VAL A 105 3.16 -14.85 8.57
CA VAL A 105 3.55 -13.74 9.45
C VAL A 105 3.95 -14.28 10.82
N GLN A 106 3.19 -15.22 11.40
CA GLN A 106 3.49 -15.79 12.71
C GLN A 106 4.83 -16.54 12.74
N ARG A 107 5.22 -17.21 11.65
CA ARG A 107 6.55 -17.85 11.54
C ARG A 107 7.69 -16.84 11.59
N ARG A 108 7.47 -15.63 11.07
CA ARG A 108 8.47 -14.55 10.99
C ARG A 108 8.46 -13.64 12.22
N LEU A 109 7.28 -13.44 12.79
CA LEU A 109 7.04 -12.61 13.97
C LEU A 109 6.18 -13.37 14.97
N PRO A 110 6.78 -14.26 15.79
CA PRO A 110 6.04 -15.11 16.72
C PRO A 110 5.20 -14.34 17.76
N SER A 111 5.53 -13.08 18.04
CA SER A 111 4.76 -12.24 18.97
C SER A 111 3.35 -11.91 18.48
N VAL A 112 3.04 -12.11 17.20
CA VAL A 112 1.69 -11.90 16.65
C VAL A 112 0.67 -12.84 17.29
N GLY A 113 1.10 -14.04 17.68
CA GLY A 113 0.27 -15.02 18.38
C GLY A 113 -0.16 -14.55 19.77
N ASN A 114 0.48 -13.52 20.32
CA ASN A 114 0.10 -12.91 21.59
C ASN A 114 -1.00 -11.84 21.41
N HIS A 115 -1.38 -11.49 20.18
CA HIS A 115 -2.50 -10.58 19.93
C HIS A 115 -3.82 -11.27 20.32
N LYS A 116 -4.74 -10.50 20.89
CA LYS A 116 -6.10 -10.99 21.22
C LYS A 116 -6.82 -11.56 20.00
N ASP A 117 -6.60 -10.96 18.83
CA ASP A 117 -7.10 -11.45 17.54
C ASP A 117 -6.09 -11.14 16.41
N PRO A 118 -5.22 -12.12 16.07
CA PRO A 118 -4.26 -11.99 14.98
C PRO A 118 -4.92 -11.80 13.61
N LEU A 119 -6.06 -12.46 13.36
CA LEU A 119 -6.77 -12.40 12.09
C LEU A 119 -7.35 -11.00 11.86
N ALA A 120 -7.99 -10.40 12.85
CA ALA A 120 -8.51 -9.04 12.75
C ALA A 120 -7.38 -8.01 12.56
N SER A 121 -6.28 -8.18 13.29
CA SER A 121 -5.09 -7.30 13.17
C SER A 121 -4.50 -7.35 11.76
N VAL A 122 -4.30 -8.56 11.23
CA VAL A 122 -3.77 -8.76 9.87
C VAL A 122 -4.76 -8.24 8.84
N THR A 123 -6.05 -8.56 8.92
CA THR A 123 -7.08 -8.08 7.98
C THR A 123 -7.12 -6.55 7.91
N THR A 124 -7.03 -5.87 9.05
CA THR A 124 -6.99 -4.40 9.10
C THR A 124 -5.79 -3.86 8.33
N ILE A 125 -4.63 -4.49 8.48
CA ILE A 125 -3.42 -4.11 7.74
C ILE A 125 -3.59 -4.39 6.24
N LEU A 126 -4.13 -5.55 5.87
CA LEU A 126 -4.37 -5.90 4.47
C LEU A 126 -5.28 -4.89 3.78
N ASN A 127 -6.38 -4.48 4.43
CA ASN A 127 -7.28 -3.47 3.91
C ASN A 127 -6.60 -2.10 3.76
N ARG A 128 -5.70 -1.74 4.69
CA ARG A 128 -4.89 -0.52 4.55
C ARG A 128 -3.92 -0.61 3.38
N LEU A 129 -3.29 -1.77 3.17
CA LEU A 129 -2.39 -1.99 2.02
C LEU A 129 -3.15 -1.90 0.69
N VAL A 130 -4.41 -2.37 0.65
CA VAL A 130 -5.29 -2.16 -0.51
C VAL A 130 -5.62 -0.68 -0.70
N GLY A 131 -6.01 0.03 0.36
CA GLY A 131 -6.23 1.49 0.28
C GLY A 131 -4.98 2.29 -0.09
N TYR A 132 -3.81 1.73 0.14
CA TYR A 132 -2.52 2.28 -0.28
C TYR A 132 -2.09 1.83 -1.68
N GLY A 133 -2.86 1.02 -2.40
CA GLY A 133 -2.48 0.50 -3.71
C GLY A 133 -1.24 -0.40 -3.70
N GLU A 134 -0.84 -0.90 -2.53
CA GLU A 134 0.27 -1.85 -2.36
C GLU A 134 -0.19 -3.30 -2.60
N ALA A 135 -1.46 -3.56 -2.31
CA ALA A 135 -2.11 -4.85 -2.49
C ALA A 135 -3.45 -4.70 -3.20
N TYR A 136 -3.99 -5.81 -3.69
CA TYR A 136 -5.35 -5.90 -4.20
C TYR A 136 -6.03 -7.17 -3.70
N THR A 137 -7.35 -7.15 -3.72
CA THR A 137 -8.18 -8.29 -3.32
C THR A 137 -8.64 -9.05 -4.56
N VAL A 138 -8.61 -10.37 -4.50
CA VAL A 138 -9.18 -11.28 -5.50
C VAL A 138 -10.24 -12.12 -4.81
N GLU A 139 -11.35 -12.36 -5.50
CA GLU A 139 -12.35 -13.33 -5.04
C GLU A 139 -12.11 -14.68 -5.74
N GLU A 140 -11.89 -15.72 -4.95
CA GLU A 140 -11.62 -17.06 -5.45
C GLU A 140 -12.35 -18.10 -4.59
N GLY A 141 -13.30 -18.84 -5.20
CA GLY A 141 -14.10 -19.84 -4.48
C GLY A 141 -14.95 -19.25 -3.35
N GLY A 142 -15.48 -18.03 -3.54
CA GLY A 142 -16.30 -17.33 -2.54
C GLY A 142 -15.52 -16.81 -1.32
N ARG A 143 -14.19 -16.71 -1.42
CA ARG A 143 -13.33 -16.17 -0.37
C ARG A 143 -12.42 -15.07 -0.91
N HIS A 144 -12.25 -14.03 -0.10
CA HIS A 144 -11.28 -12.98 -0.39
C HIS A 144 -9.86 -13.49 -0.16
N LYS A 145 -9.00 -13.22 -1.14
CA LYS A 145 -7.56 -13.40 -1.08
C LYS A 145 -6.87 -12.08 -1.40
N TRP A 146 -5.65 -11.90 -0.91
CA TRP A 146 -4.85 -10.70 -1.12
C TRP A 146 -3.59 -11.05 -1.90
N ALA A 147 -3.21 -10.16 -2.82
CA ALA A 147 -1.99 -10.27 -3.59
C ALA A 147 -1.28 -8.91 -3.65
N TRP A 148 0.04 -8.95 -3.82
CA TRP A 148 0.85 -7.74 -3.98
C TRP A 148 0.77 -7.19 -5.40
N VAL A 149 0.73 -5.86 -5.53
CA VAL A 149 0.70 -5.18 -6.82
C VAL A 149 2.08 -5.19 -7.47
N THR A 150 2.16 -5.66 -8.72
CA THR A 150 3.36 -5.64 -9.58
C THR A 150 2.97 -5.23 -11.00
N ASP A 151 3.92 -4.78 -11.81
CA ASP A 151 3.65 -4.35 -13.19
C ASP A 151 3.06 -5.48 -14.04
N VAL A 152 3.43 -6.73 -13.75
CA VAL A 152 2.96 -7.92 -14.45
C VAL A 152 1.46 -8.16 -14.25
N ASN A 153 0.91 -7.84 -13.08
CA ASN A 153 -0.48 -8.17 -12.75
C ASN A 153 -1.51 -7.15 -13.27
N ARG A 154 -1.09 -5.97 -13.75
CA ARG A 154 -2.01 -4.96 -14.31
C ARG A 154 -2.45 -5.30 -15.73
N ASN A 155 -1.56 -5.87 -16.55
CA ASN A 155 -1.87 -6.21 -17.95
C ASN A 155 -2.88 -7.35 -18.09
N SER A 156 -3.11 -8.13 -17.04
CA SER A 156 -4.13 -9.21 -17.05
C SER A 156 -5.56 -8.70 -16.80
N GLY A 157 -5.75 -7.43 -16.43
CA GLY A 157 -7.05 -6.85 -16.07
C GLY A 157 -7.65 -5.90 -17.13
N GLU A 158 -6.93 -5.55 -18.19
CA GLU A 158 -7.40 -4.68 -19.29
C GLU A 158 -8.05 -5.47 -20.45
N GLY A 159 -8.57 -6.68 -20.18
CA GLY A 159 -9.15 -7.59 -21.18
C GLY A 159 -10.60 -8.02 -20.94
N ALA A 160 -11.34 -7.31 -20.08
CA ALA A 160 -12.77 -7.54 -19.88
C ALA A 160 -13.49 -6.19 -19.93
N ASP A 161 -13.73 -5.73 -21.15
CA ASP A 161 -14.74 -4.73 -21.49
C ASP A 161 -16.07 -5.47 -21.76
#